data_AF-A0A419DIX6-F1
#
_entry.id   AF-A0A419DIX6-F1
#
_cell.length_a   1.000
_cell.length_b   1.000
_cell.length_c   1.000
_cell.angle_alpha   90.00
_cell.angle_beta   90.00
_cell.angle_gamma   90.00
#
_symmetry.space_group_name_H-M   'P 1'
#
loop_
_entity.id
_entity.type
_entity.pdbx_description
1 polymer ?
#
loop_
_entity_poly.entity_id
_entity_poly.type
_entity_poly.pdbx_seq_one_letter_code
_entity_poly.pdbx_strand_id
1 'polypeptide(L)'
;MSDNNIINSLKRLERAGTEHSRATKKLFAAAREVAIFIENIAPIGVQLPQGYVVRKINSNIGSEKFLVRDETDYIDGIGGYLHNDFSCWIPLPTRIAVLNFANDVSAGLLNEIADFLVQRTLEDDTATATLQKQLKAVADCQK
;
A
#
# COMPACT_ATOMS: atom_id res chain seq x y z
N MET A 1 47.25 -26.64 -1.44
CA MET A 1 47.04 -25.17 -1.47
C MET A 1 45.70 -24.74 -2.10
N SER A 2 44.81 -25.66 -2.52
CA SER A 2 43.53 -25.33 -3.16
C SER A 2 42.36 -25.13 -2.17
N ASP A 3 42.35 -25.87 -1.06
CA ASP A 3 41.17 -25.97 -0.20
C ASP A 3 40.86 -24.68 0.59
N ASN A 4 41.89 -23.90 0.95
CA ASN A 4 41.71 -22.62 1.63
C ASN A 4 41.05 -21.55 0.74
N ASN A 5 41.26 -21.59 -0.58
CA ASN A 5 40.64 -20.63 -1.50
C ASN A 5 39.15 -20.94 -1.73
N ILE A 6 38.79 -22.23 -1.77
CA ILE A 6 37.39 -22.66 -1.91
C ILE A 6 36.59 -22.30 -0.65
N ILE A 7 37.14 -22.60 0.53
CA ILE A 7 36.48 -22.28 1.82
C ILE A 7 36.30 -20.76 1.99
N ASN A 8 37.31 -19.96 1.63
CA ASN A 8 37.20 -18.50 1.70
C ASN A 8 36.18 -17.93 0.70
N SER A 9 36.07 -18.53 -0.49
CA SER A 9 35.07 -18.13 -1.48
C SER A 9 33.64 -18.44 -1.00
N LEU A 10 33.43 -19.62 -0.39
CA LEU A 10 32.15 -20.01 0.19
C LEU A 10 31.73 -19.07 1.34
N LYS A 11 32.65 -18.71 2.24
CA LYS A 11 32.37 -17.75 3.32
C LYS A 11 32.02 -16.35 2.81
N ARG A 12 32.63 -15.90 1.70
CA ARG A 12 32.27 -14.63 1.06
C ARG A 12 30.89 -14.68 0.42
N LEU A 13 30.55 -15.80 -0.22
CA LEU A 13 29.22 -16.03 -0.79
C LEU A 13 28.14 -16.04 0.30
N GLU A 14 28.39 -16.72 1.41
CA GLU A 14 27.51 -16.77 2.58
C GLU A 14 27.31 -15.38 3.21
N ARG A 15 28.38 -14.62 3.38
CA ARG A 15 28.31 -13.22 3.86
C ARG A 15 27.51 -12.33 2.91
N ALA A 16 27.74 -12.43 1.60
CA ALA A 16 26.99 -11.67 0.61
C ALA A 16 25.49 -12.06 0.60
N GLY A 17 25.18 -13.35 0.72
CA GLY A 17 23.79 -13.83 0.80
C GLY A 17 23.06 -13.35 2.07
N THR A 18 23.74 -13.40 3.23
CA THR A 18 23.17 -12.91 4.50
C THR A 18 22.97 -11.40 4.51
N GLU A 19 23.89 -10.63 3.93
CA GLU A 19 23.75 -9.19 3.77
C GLU A 19 22.60 -8.83 2.83
N HIS A 20 22.50 -9.50 1.68
CA HIS A 20 21.39 -9.30 0.73
C HIS A 20 20.03 -9.63 1.37
N SER A 21 19.97 -10.70 2.18
CA SER A 21 18.76 -11.06 2.94
C SER A 21 18.38 -9.97 3.96
N ARG A 22 19.34 -9.40 4.68
CA ARG A 22 19.09 -8.31 5.64
C ARG A 22 18.63 -7.03 4.95
N ALA A 23 19.28 -6.63 3.86
CA ALA A 23 18.89 -5.46 3.09
C ALA A 23 17.47 -5.60 2.54
N THR A 24 17.14 -6.77 1.99
CA THR A 24 15.79 -7.08 1.51
C THR A 24 14.76 -6.98 2.63
N LYS A 25 15.03 -7.57 3.81
CA LYS A 25 14.11 -7.46 4.96
C LYS A 25 13.87 -6.01 5.39
N LYS A 26 14.91 -5.17 5.41
CA LYS A 26 14.77 -3.75 5.74
C LYS A 26 13.95 -2.99 4.69
N LEU A 27 14.14 -3.30 3.41
CA LEU A 27 13.35 -2.71 2.33
C LEU A 27 11.86 -3.05 2.49
N PHE A 28 11.53 -4.31 2.77
CA PHE A 28 10.15 -4.74 3.00
C PHE A 28 9.53 -4.04 4.22
N ALA A 29 10.29 -3.93 5.32
CA ALA A 29 9.83 -3.23 6.52
C ALA A 29 9.54 -1.75 6.24
N ALA A 30 10.46 -1.05 5.58
CA ALA A 30 10.28 0.35 5.22
C ALA A 30 9.10 0.56 4.25
N ALA A 31 8.96 -0.30 3.24
CA ALA A 31 7.83 -0.25 2.31
C ALA A 31 6.49 -0.45 3.05
N ARG A 32 6.44 -1.39 4.00
CA ARG A 32 5.26 -1.62 4.83
C ARG A 32 4.92 -0.39 5.69
N GLU A 33 5.91 0.25 6.31
CA GLU A 33 5.66 1.46 7.11
C GLU A 33 5.03 2.59 6.28
N VAL A 34 5.51 2.80 5.06
CA VAL A 34 4.95 3.80 4.14
C VAL A 34 3.56 3.38 3.64
N ALA A 35 3.35 2.09 3.34
CA ALA A 35 2.04 1.58 2.95
C ALA A 35 0.98 1.81 4.05
N ILE A 36 1.31 1.46 5.30
CA ILE A 36 0.44 1.72 6.46
C ILE A 36 0.14 3.22 6.60
N PHE A 37 1.12 4.08 6.38
CA PHE A 37 0.89 5.53 6.38
C PHE A 37 -0.15 5.94 5.32
N ILE A 38 -0.03 5.43 4.08
CA ILE A 38 -0.99 5.68 2.99
C ILE A 38 -2.39 5.13 3.36
N GLU A 39 -2.49 3.92 3.90
CA GLU A 39 -3.76 3.29 4.30
C GLU A 39 -4.57 4.09 5.34
N ASN A 40 -3.86 4.86 6.18
CA ASN A 40 -4.46 5.68 7.22
C ASN A 40 -5.06 6.99 6.68
N ILE A 41 -4.51 7.52 5.59
CA ILE A 41 -4.95 8.80 5.01
C ILE A 41 -5.86 8.61 3.79
N ALA A 42 -5.67 7.55 3.02
CA ALA A 42 -6.38 7.34 1.78
C ALA A 42 -7.74 6.66 2.01
N PRO A 43 -8.78 7.06 1.23
CA PRO A 43 -10.08 6.42 1.29
C PRO A 43 -10.03 4.98 0.75
N ILE A 44 -10.83 4.11 1.36
CA ILE A 44 -10.92 2.69 1.01
C ILE A 44 -11.62 2.54 -0.34
N GLY A 45 -11.10 1.67 -1.21
CA GLY A 45 -11.69 1.30 -2.50
C GLY A 45 -11.57 2.37 -3.58
N VAL A 46 -10.85 3.46 -3.31
CA VAL A 46 -10.58 4.52 -4.29
C VAL A 46 -9.24 4.24 -4.97
N GLN A 47 -9.24 4.34 -6.30
CA GLN A 47 -8.03 4.28 -7.09
C GLN A 47 -7.17 5.52 -6.83
N LEU A 48 -6.00 5.31 -6.23
CA LEU A 48 -4.96 6.30 -6.03
C LEU A 48 -4.07 6.40 -7.29
N PRO A 49 -3.23 7.44 -7.39
CA PRO A 49 -2.22 7.56 -8.44
C PRO A 49 -1.36 6.28 -8.58
N GLN A 50 -0.81 6.08 -9.78
CA GLN A 50 0.06 4.94 -10.13
C GLN A 50 -0.58 3.54 -9.99
N GLY A 51 -1.90 3.44 -9.82
CA GLY A 51 -2.61 2.15 -9.78
C GLY A 51 -2.76 1.55 -8.39
N TYR A 52 -2.45 2.31 -7.32
CA TYR A 52 -2.63 1.85 -5.95
C TYR A 52 -4.08 1.98 -5.47
N VAL A 53 -4.49 1.11 -4.56
CA VAL A 53 -5.80 1.15 -3.89
C VAL A 53 -5.68 0.63 -2.47
N VAL A 54 -6.37 1.29 -1.54
CA VAL A 54 -6.51 0.77 -0.16
C VAL A 54 -7.68 -0.20 -0.14
N ARG A 55 -7.40 -1.48 0.11
CA ARG A 55 -8.43 -2.52 0.25
C ARG A 55 -8.68 -2.82 1.70
N LYS A 56 -9.96 -2.90 2.08
CA LYS A 56 -10.37 -3.43 3.38
C LYS A 56 -10.78 -4.88 3.21
N ILE A 57 -10.04 -5.78 3.85
CA ILE A 57 -10.36 -7.21 3.87
C ILE A 57 -11.03 -7.53 5.20
N ASN A 58 -12.16 -8.23 5.13
CA ASN A 58 -12.91 -8.65 6.31
C ASN A 58 -12.69 -10.15 6.51
N SER A 59 -12.46 -10.55 7.75
CA SER A 59 -12.54 -11.93 8.22
C SER A 59 -13.72 -12.09 9.19
N ASN A 60 -13.96 -13.30 9.66
CA ASN A 60 -14.95 -13.59 10.69
C ASN A 60 -14.73 -12.88 12.04
N ILE A 61 -13.49 -12.45 12.33
CA ILE A 61 -13.10 -11.84 13.62
C ILE A 61 -13.00 -10.31 13.52
N GLY A 62 -12.72 -9.77 12.33
CA GLY A 62 -12.49 -8.35 12.18
C GLY A 62 -12.12 -7.96 10.76
N SER A 63 -11.47 -6.82 10.60
CA SER A 63 -11.08 -6.33 9.29
C SER A 63 -9.78 -5.57 9.36
N GLU A 64 -8.97 -5.65 8.31
CA GLU A 64 -7.72 -4.92 8.19
C GLU A 64 -7.62 -4.25 6.82
N LYS A 65 -6.85 -3.16 6.75
CA LYS A 65 -6.55 -2.48 5.49
C LYS A 65 -5.23 -2.99 4.92
N PHE A 66 -5.13 -2.96 3.60
CA PHE A 66 -3.92 -3.29 2.87
C PHE A 66 -3.77 -2.35 1.67
N LEU A 67 -2.55 -1.90 1.40
CA LEU A 67 -2.22 -1.21 0.17
C LEU A 67 -1.90 -2.23 -0.92
N VAL A 68 -2.66 -2.16 -2.01
CA VAL A 68 -2.55 -3.09 -3.14
C VAL A 68 -2.37 -2.30 -4.43
N ARG A 69 -1.54 -2.79 -5.34
CA ARG A 69 -1.46 -2.32 -6.71
C ARG A 69 -2.12 -3.34 -7.64
N ASP A 70 -2.93 -2.85 -8.59
CA ASP A 70 -3.55 -3.67 -9.64
C ASP A 70 -4.30 -4.90 -9.09
N GLU A 71 -4.89 -4.79 -7.89
CA GLU A 71 -5.65 -5.81 -7.16
C GLU A 71 -4.89 -7.08 -6.69
N THR A 72 -3.67 -7.33 -7.21
CA THR A 72 -2.91 -8.56 -6.92
C THR A 72 -1.65 -8.33 -6.10
N ASP A 73 -1.04 -7.14 -6.20
CA ASP A 73 0.27 -6.86 -5.62
C ASP A 73 0.13 -6.15 -4.28
N TYR A 74 0.05 -6.95 -3.21
CA TYR A 74 0.02 -6.45 -1.84
C TYR A 74 1.38 -5.88 -1.47
N ILE A 75 1.44 -4.63 -1.01
CA ILE A 75 2.69 -3.99 -0.60
C ILE A 75 3.01 -4.31 0.85
N ASP A 76 1.99 -4.39 1.70
CA ASP A 76 2.07 -4.60 3.15
C ASP A 76 1.51 -5.97 3.59
N GLY A 77 1.27 -6.87 2.63
CA GLY A 77 0.71 -8.20 2.85
C GLY A 77 1.46 -9.05 3.89
N ILE A 78 0.71 -9.90 4.60
CA ILE A 78 1.22 -10.62 5.78
C ILE A 78 1.70 -12.05 5.52
N GLY A 79 1.34 -12.65 4.37
CA GLY A 79 1.72 -14.04 4.09
C GLY A 79 1.03 -15.07 4.96
N GLY A 80 -0.24 -14.85 5.27
CA GLY A 80 -0.94 -15.58 6.30
C GLY A 80 -2.43 -15.39 6.25
N TYR A 81 -3.13 -16.13 7.11
CA TYR A 81 -4.56 -15.99 7.29
C TYR A 81 -4.87 -14.81 8.20
N LEU A 82 -5.68 -13.86 7.71
CA LEU A 82 -6.09 -12.70 8.49
C LEU A 82 -6.85 -13.16 9.73
N HIS A 83 -6.36 -12.78 10.92
CA HIS A 83 -6.92 -13.20 12.21
C HIS A 83 -7.03 -14.73 12.40
N ASN A 84 -6.19 -15.53 11.72
CA ASN A 84 -6.28 -17.00 11.67
C ASN A 84 -7.57 -17.54 11.02
N ASP A 85 -8.28 -16.73 10.22
CA ASP A 85 -9.40 -17.18 9.41
C ASP A 85 -8.90 -17.86 8.13
N PHE A 86 -9.01 -19.18 8.06
CA PHE A 86 -8.55 -19.99 6.93
C PHE A 86 -9.22 -19.64 5.58
N SER A 87 -10.33 -18.91 5.60
CA SER A 87 -10.97 -18.41 4.37
C SER A 87 -10.35 -17.12 3.84
N CYS A 88 -9.53 -16.44 4.64
CA CYS A 88 -9.01 -15.10 4.37
C CYS A 88 -7.49 -15.09 4.26
N TRP A 89 -6.95 -15.72 3.21
CA TRP A 89 -5.51 -15.71 2.93
C TRP A 89 -5.05 -14.37 2.35
N ILE A 90 -4.01 -13.78 2.94
CA ILE A 90 -3.35 -12.57 2.46
C ILE A 90 -1.93 -12.93 1.99
N PRO A 91 -1.58 -12.70 0.71
CA PRO A 91 -0.26 -13.04 0.20
C PRO A 91 0.85 -12.17 0.82
N LEU A 92 2.10 -12.65 0.76
CA LEU A 92 3.26 -11.78 1.03
C LEU A 92 3.49 -10.83 -0.14
N PRO A 93 4.02 -9.63 0.12
CA PRO A 93 4.58 -8.79 -0.93
C PRO A 93 5.65 -9.55 -1.71
N THR A 94 5.64 -9.37 -3.03
CA THR A 94 6.75 -9.85 -3.86
C THR A 94 7.88 -8.83 -3.82
N ARG A 95 9.13 -9.28 -4.02
CA ARG A 95 10.28 -8.37 -4.11
C ARG A 95 10.11 -7.34 -5.23
N ILE A 96 9.52 -7.74 -6.35
CA ILE A 96 9.29 -6.88 -7.51
C ILE A 96 8.28 -5.79 -7.14
N ALA A 97 7.15 -6.15 -6.51
CA ALA A 97 6.15 -5.19 -6.05
C ALA A 97 6.74 -4.15 -5.10
N VAL A 98 7.53 -4.60 -4.11
CA VAL A 98 8.20 -3.71 -3.15
C VAL A 98 9.21 -2.76 -3.82
N LEU A 99 9.96 -3.25 -4.81
CA LEU A 99 10.91 -2.41 -5.55
C LEU A 99 10.19 -1.38 -6.43
N ASN A 100 9.12 -1.79 -7.11
CA ASN A 100 8.30 -0.87 -7.90
C ASN A 100 7.67 0.19 -7.00
N PHE A 101 7.14 -0.20 -5.84
CA PHE A 101 6.62 0.75 -4.85
C PHE A 101 7.69 1.72 -4.35
N ALA A 102 8.90 1.23 -4.02
CA ALA A 102 10.00 2.10 -3.62
C ALA A 102 10.40 3.09 -4.72
N ASN A 103 10.39 2.64 -5.98
CA ASN A 103 10.64 3.50 -7.13
C ASN A 103 9.55 4.57 -7.26
N ASP A 104 8.27 4.20 -7.17
CA ASP A 104 7.15 5.14 -7.25
C ASP A 104 7.21 6.17 -6.12
N VAL A 105 7.51 5.74 -4.89
CA VAL A 105 7.73 6.64 -3.74
C VAL A 105 8.88 7.62 -4.04
N SER A 106 10.00 7.13 -4.56
CA SER A 106 11.14 8.00 -4.92
C SER A 106 10.84 8.95 -6.08
N ALA A 107 9.90 8.57 -6.96
CA ALA A 107 9.44 9.37 -8.09
C ALA A 107 8.39 10.43 -7.68
N GLY A 108 7.93 10.42 -6.42
CA GLY A 108 7.01 11.43 -5.89
C GLY A 108 5.58 10.96 -5.68
N LEU A 109 5.31 9.64 -5.61
CA LEU A 109 3.98 9.08 -5.35
C LEU A 109 3.25 9.74 -4.16
N LEU A 110 3.98 10.05 -3.08
CA LEU A 110 3.36 10.69 -1.90
C LEU A 110 2.83 12.09 -2.18
N ASN A 111 3.50 12.85 -3.05
CA ASN A 111 3.02 14.16 -3.49
C ASN A 111 1.81 14.00 -4.41
N GLU A 112 1.86 13.05 -5.35
CA GLU A 112 0.72 12.75 -6.22
C GLU A 112 -0.53 12.36 -5.42
N ILE A 113 -0.37 11.50 -4.39
CA ILE A 113 -1.47 11.13 -3.49
C ILE A 113 -1.98 12.36 -2.73
N ALA A 114 -1.09 13.20 -2.21
CA ALA A 114 -1.51 14.40 -1.49
C ALA A 114 -2.32 15.35 -2.39
N ASP A 115 -1.82 15.63 -3.60
CA ASP A 115 -2.50 16.49 -4.57
C ASP A 115 -3.85 15.90 -4.98
N PHE A 116 -3.91 14.59 -5.21
CA PHE A 116 -5.15 13.88 -5.50
C PHE A 116 -6.19 14.03 -4.38
N LEU A 117 -5.78 13.85 -3.11
CA LEU A 117 -6.68 13.98 -1.96
C LEU A 117 -7.19 15.42 -1.78
N VAL A 118 -6.33 16.42 -2.02
CA VAL A 118 -6.72 17.84 -2.01
C VAL A 118 -7.75 18.12 -3.10
N GLN A 119 -7.47 17.70 -4.34
CA GLN A 119 -8.39 17.90 -5.46
C GLN A 119 -9.75 17.24 -5.19
N ARG A 120 -9.76 16.01 -4.68
CA ARG A 120 -10.99 15.30 -4.35
C ARG A 120 -11.81 16.01 -3.29
N THR A 121 -11.15 16.56 -2.27
CA THR A 121 -11.84 17.32 -1.21
C THR A 121 -12.49 18.59 -1.79
N LEU A 122 -11.81 19.29 -2.70
CA LEU A 122 -12.39 20.45 -3.40
C LEU A 122 -13.61 20.05 -4.25
N GLU A 123 -13.54 18.91 -4.94
CA GLU A 123 -14.67 18.38 -5.72
C GLU A 123 -15.87 18.05 -4.80
N ASP A 124 -15.63 17.40 -3.66
CA ASP A 124 -16.68 17.06 -2.68
C ASP A 124 -17.32 18.33 -2.06
N ASP A 125 -16.52 19.36 -1.75
CA ASP A 125 -17.01 20.64 -1.22
C ASP A 125 -17.87 21.39 -2.24
N THR A 126 -17.49 21.39 -3.52
CA THR A 126 -18.29 22.02 -4.57
C THR A 126 -19.59 21.27 -4.85
N ALA A 127 -19.56 19.94 -4.82
CA ALA A 127 -20.75 19.10 -4.99
C ALA A 127 -21.75 19.31 -3.84
N THR A 128 -21.28 19.35 -2.59
CA THR A 128 -22.12 19.60 -1.42
C THR A 128 -22.73 21.01 -1.43
N ALA A 129 -21.98 22.04 -1.79
CA ALA A 129 -22.51 23.40 -1.95
C ALA A 129 -23.62 23.47 -3.02
N THR A 130 -23.45 22.75 -4.13
CA THR A 130 -24.44 22.68 -5.21
C THR A 130 -25.73 21.99 -4.74
N LEU A 131 -25.61 20.86 -4.04
CA LEU A 131 -26.74 20.14 -3.46
C LEU A 131 -27.52 20.99 -2.46
N GLN A 132 -26.83 21.72 -1.58
CA GLN A 132 -27.47 22.62 -0.62
C GLN A 132 -28.29 23.72 -1.32
N LYS A 133 -27.74 24.29 -2.41
CA LYS A 133 -28.44 25.30 -3.20
C LYS A 133 -29.71 24.73 -3.87
N GLN A 134 -29.64 23.51 -4.40
CA GLN A 134 -30.78 22.83 -5.01
C GLN A 134 -31.85 22.49 -3.97
N LEU A 135 -31.46 21.98 -2.80
CA LEU A 135 -32.38 21.67 -1.70
C LEU A 135 -33.11 22.93 -1.23
N LYS A 136 -32.41 24.05 -1.10
CA LYS A 136 -33.04 25.33 -0.73
C LYS A 136 -34.04 25.79 -1.78
N ALA A 137 -33.68 25.73 -3.06
CA ALA A 137 -34.59 26.11 -4.15
C ALA A 137 -35.86 25.24 -4.17
N VAL A 138 -35.74 23.93 -3.93
CA VAL A 138 -36.90 23.02 -3.83
C VAL A 138 -37.77 23.37 -2.62
N ALA A 139 -37.17 23.63 -1.46
CA ALA A 139 -37.91 24.02 -0.25
C ALA A 139 -38.66 25.35 -0.42
N ASP A 140 -38.08 26.30 -1.16
CA ASP A 140 -38.70 27.59 -1.46
C ASP A 140 -39.84 27.46 -2.49
N CYS A 141 -39.84 26.44 -3.37
CA CYS A 141 -40.94 26.15 -4.29
C CYS A 141 -42.13 25.40 -3.66
N GLN A 142 -41.99 24.88 -2.44
CA GLN A 142 -43.05 24.14 -1.72
C GLN A 142 -43.86 25.02 -0.74
N LYS A 143 -43.54 26.32 -0.65
CA LYS A 143 -44.30 27.31 0.12
C LYS A 143 -45.12 28.19 -0.82
#